data_AF-A0ABD1ZXX6-F1
#
_entry.id   AF-A0ABD1ZXX6-F1
#
_cell.length_a   1.000
_cell.length_b   1.000
_cell.length_c   1.000
_cell.angle_alpha   90.00
_cell.angle_beta   90.00
_cell.angle_gamma   90.00
#
_symmetry.space_group_name_H-M   'P 1'
#
loop_
_entity.id
_entity.type
_entity.pdbx_description
1 polymer ?
#
loop_
_entity_poly.entity_id
_entity_poly.type
_entity_poly.pdbx_seq_one_letter_code
_entity_poly.pdbx_strand_id
1 'polypeptide(L)'
;MSSAVWLVIFIYEENGTDYCHNPPGNIFHLRFNSEMTLRCGTENILREWYSIDTNRTEIMDVATWSLEKGVTKLVPDFLYERRYNLQGLIMKVVTVKGSSFTIVKKNGESGNVYNDILRELCVTLNFSLEIVSEVEEYGRWNTEEKTWTGAIAELYARRADISLSGFSVTNDRLNVVDFTHPILETENFLVIREPEKFGIKWSSYFLTFTNTLWIAAFGILIAASILLIFLKINNRSDRKIGYLFIHNFLEIWGIFCQQGLADFPGRSSLRIAYVSIFLFVIVLSAAYSGGLISFLTSTIHILPFHSLESFVQDGTYHLVVVRGSAYYDRFAKSRDPLGKKLMKLMLEHEKLPLTEQEGYNSVR
;
A
#
# COMPACT_ATOMS: atom_id res chain seq x y z
N MET A 1 -24.95 19.46 9.86
CA MET A 1 -25.72 20.68 10.19
C MET A 1 -27.09 20.51 9.57
N SER A 2 -28.15 20.52 10.39
CA SER A 2 -29.54 20.43 9.93
C SER A 2 -29.83 21.65 9.07
N SER A 3 -30.03 21.47 7.76
CA SER A 3 -30.56 22.53 6.89
C SER A 3 -31.88 23.00 7.47
N ALA A 4 -32.07 24.31 7.55
CA ALA A 4 -33.39 24.84 7.87
C ALA A 4 -34.33 24.45 6.72
N VAL A 5 -35.41 23.74 7.06
CA VAL A 5 -36.50 23.40 6.13
C VAL A 5 -37.48 24.55 6.16
N TRP A 6 -37.63 25.25 5.05
CA TRP A 6 -38.50 26.42 4.97
C TRP A 6 -39.72 26.07 4.12
N LEU A 7 -40.89 26.49 4.59
CA LEU A 7 -42.09 26.57 3.76
C LEU A 7 -42.37 28.05 3.49
N VAL A 8 -42.30 28.45 2.22
CA VAL A 8 -42.55 29.83 1.80
C VAL A 8 -43.79 29.89 0.92
N ILE A 9 -44.75 30.74 1.29
CA ILE A 9 -46.00 30.89 0.54
C ILE A 9 -45.97 32.27 -0.12
N PHE A 10 -45.94 32.29 -1.44
CA PHE A 10 -46.08 33.52 -2.21
C PHE A 10 -47.56 33.82 -2.39
N ILE A 11 -48.01 34.98 -1.90
CA ILE A 11 -49.39 35.45 -2.06
C ILE A 11 -49.33 36.62 -3.04
N TYR A 12 -50.04 36.52 -4.16
CA TYR A 12 -50.08 37.59 -5.16
C TYR A 12 -51.27 38.53 -4.92
N GLU A 13 -51.02 39.82 -5.03
CA GLU A 13 -52.05 40.83 -5.32
C GLU A 13 -51.96 41.19 -6.81
N GLU A 14 -53.09 41.52 -7.44
CA GLU A 14 -53.38 41.48 -8.90
C GLU A 14 -52.40 42.22 -9.86
N ASN A 15 -51.36 42.91 -9.37
CA ASN A 15 -50.36 43.62 -10.17
C ASN A 15 -48.88 43.35 -9.78
N GLY A 16 -48.61 42.31 -8.97
CA GLY A 16 -47.25 41.95 -8.55
C GLY A 16 -46.43 41.21 -9.62
N THR A 17 -45.12 41.43 -9.64
CA THR A 17 -44.18 40.61 -10.44
C THR A 17 -44.12 39.18 -9.90
N ASP A 18 -44.20 38.20 -10.80
CA ASP A 18 -44.20 36.77 -10.46
C ASP A 18 -42.80 36.27 -10.05
N TYR A 19 -42.46 36.56 -8.79
CA TYR A 19 -41.18 36.12 -8.21
C TYR A 19 -41.12 34.61 -7.96
N CYS A 20 -42.27 33.93 -7.83
CA CYS A 20 -42.28 32.51 -7.49
C CYS A 20 -41.92 31.62 -8.68
N HIS A 21 -42.30 32.03 -9.89
CA HIS A 21 -41.93 31.34 -11.12
C HIS A 21 -40.63 31.84 -11.72
N ASN A 22 -40.29 33.12 -11.50
CA ASN A 22 -39.10 33.73 -12.08
C ASN A 22 -38.36 34.62 -11.06
N PRO A 23 -37.62 34.01 -10.11
CA PRO A 23 -36.86 34.74 -9.11
C PRO A 23 -35.71 35.55 -9.76
N PRO A 24 -35.55 36.84 -9.43
CA PRO A 24 -34.38 37.63 -9.82
C PRO A 24 -33.13 37.13 -9.07
N GLY A 25 -32.42 36.19 -9.68
CA GLY A 25 -31.20 35.63 -9.12
C GLY A 25 -31.44 34.75 -7.89
N ASN A 26 -30.55 34.81 -6.89
CA ASN A 26 -30.61 34.02 -5.65
C ASN A 26 -30.89 34.89 -4.42
N ILE A 27 -32.11 35.43 -4.35
CA ILE A 27 -32.55 36.40 -3.33
C ILE A 27 -32.40 35.87 -1.89
N PHE A 28 -32.57 34.56 -1.69
CA PHE A 28 -32.52 33.91 -0.39
C PHE A 28 -31.14 33.33 -0.06
N HIS A 29 -30.12 33.59 -0.88
CA HIS A 29 -28.77 33.02 -0.73
C HIS A 29 -28.79 31.49 -0.53
N LEU A 30 -29.66 30.82 -1.29
CA LEU A 30 -29.84 29.39 -1.27
C LEU A 30 -28.55 28.70 -1.69
N ARG A 31 -28.35 27.49 -1.18
CA ARG A 31 -27.26 26.58 -1.53
C ARG A 31 -27.81 25.31 -2.15
N PHE A 32 -26.93 24.50 -2.73
CA PHE A 32 -27.31 23.23 -3.35
C PHE A 32 -28.05 22.28 -2.38
N ASN A 33 -27.69 22.31 -1.10
CA ASN A 33 -28.30 21.49 -0.05
C ASN A 33 -29.46 22.17 0.71
N SER A 34 -29.94 23.32 0.21
CA SER A 34 -31.09 24.02 0.82
C SER A 34 -32.39 23.30 0.46
N GLU A 35 -33.21 23.04 1.46
CA GLU A 35 -34.54 22.44 1.33
C GLU A 35 -35.58 23.52 1.64
N MET A 36 -35.78 24.42 0.67
CA MET A 36 -36.79 25.46 0.73
C MET A 36 -37.95 25.05 -0.17
N THR A 37 -39.04 24.59 0.44
CA THR A 37 -40.28 24.31 -0.26
C THR A 37 -41.13 25.57 -0.34
N LEU A 38 -41.79 25.78 -1.47
CA LEU A 38 -42.65 26.91 -1.68
C LEU A 38 -43.94 26.54 -2.39
N ARG A 39 -44.94 27.38 -2.16
CA ARG A 39 -46.23 27.35 -2.84
C ARG A 39 -46.46 28.70 -3.51
N CYS A 40 -46.74 28.67 -4.81
CA CYS A 40 -47.02 29.86 -5.61
C CYS A 40 -48.52 30.14 -5.66
N GLY A 41 -48.98 31.20 -5.00
CA GLY A 41 -50.38 31.64 -5.05
C GLY A 41 -51.38 30.54 -4.66
N THR A 42 -52.38 30.34 -5.51
CA THR A 42 -53.43 29.32 -5.33
C THR A 42 -53.07 27.96 -5.92
N GLU A 43 -51.88 27.78 -6.48
CA GLU A 43 -51.49 26.51 -7.09
C GLU A 43 -51.45 25.39 -6.06
N ASN A 44 -51.78 24.19 -6.53
CA ASN A 44 -51.74 22.95 -5.77
C ASN A 44 -50.40 22.23 -5.93
N ILE A 45 -49.36 22.93 -6.42
CA ILE A 45 -48.03 22.38 -6.66
C ILE A 45 -47.08 22.95 -5.59
N LEU A 46 -46.33 22.07 -4.96
CA LEU A 46 -45.22 22.38 -4.08
C LEU A 46 -43.94 22.31 -4.90
N ARG A 47 -43.15 23.38 -4.85
CA ARG A 47 -41.86 23.48 -5.52
C ARG A 47 -40.73 23.59 -4.52
N GLU A 48 -39.53 23.20 -4.91
CA GLU A 48 -38.31 23.50 -4.19
C GLU A 48 -37.50 24.56 -4.93
N TRP A 49 -36.94 25.50 -4.18
CA TRP A 49 -35.88 26.38 -4.66
C TRP A 49 -34.54 25.96 -4.09
N TYR A 50 -33.52 25.98 -4.94
CA TYR A 50 -32.12 25.76 -4.56
C TYR A 50 -31.20 26.55 -5.50
N SER A 51 -29.89 26.54 -5.25
CA SER A 51 -28.92 27.22 -6.13
C SER A 51 -27.70 26.35 -6.35
N ILE A 52 -27.20 26.34 -7.60
CA ILE A 52 -25.95 25.68 -7.98
C ILE A 52 -24.80 26.70 -7.95
N ASP A 53 -24.92 27.83 -8.66
CA ASP A 53 -23.85 28.83 -8.87
C ASP A 53 -23.96 30.09 -7.97
N THR A 54 -24.63 29.99 -6.82
CA THR A 54 -24.91 31.10 -5.86
C THR A 54 -25.68 32.31 -6.39
N ASN A 55 -25.73 32.53 -7.71
CA ASN A 55 -26.32 33.70 -8.36
C ASN A 55 -27.71 33.41 -8.94
N ARG A 56 -28.00 32.14 -9.25
CA ARG A 56 -29.26 31.72 -9.88
C ARG A 56 -30.04 30.79 -8.96
N THR A 57 -31.36 30.94 -8.94
CA THR A 57 -32.26 30.00 -8.29
C THR A 57 -32.79 28.99 -9.29
N GLU A 58 -32.64 27.72 -8.96
CA GLU A 58 -33.22 26.59 -9.66
C GLU A 58 -34.55 26.21 -9.01
N ILE A 59 -35.53 25.88 -9.85
CA ILE A 59 -36.90 25.58 -9.44
C ILE A 59 -37.23 24.16 -9.88
N MET A 60 -37.80 23.39 -8.96
CA MET A 60 -38.23 22.02 -9.24
C MET A 60 -39.57 21.72 -8.58
N ASP A 61 -40.51 21.15 -9.33
CA ASP A 61 -41.78 20.69 -8.79
C ASP A 61 -41.58 19.38 -8.02
N VAL A 62 -41.91 19.34 -6.74
CA VAL A 62 -41.61 18.19 -5.86
C VAL A 62 -42.83 17.37 -5.47
N ALA A 63 -43.98 18.02 -5.31
CA ALA A 63 -45.21 17.35 -4.91
C ALA A 63 -46.43 18.14 -5.34
N THR A 64 -47.57 17.47 -5.45
CA THR A 64 -48.88 18.10 -5.56
C THR A 64 -49.65 17.92 -4.25
N TRP A 65 -50.47 18.90 -3.90
CA TRP A 65 -51.29 18.89 -2.70
C TRP A 65 -52.77 18.98 -3.08
N SER A 66 -53.58 18.08 -2.55
CA SER A 66 -55.03 18.12 -2.69
C SER A 66 -55.71 17.89 -1.34
N LEU A 67 -56.88 18.49 -1.16
CA LEU A 67 -57.70 18.29 0.05
C LEU A 67 -58.14 16.83 0.23
N GLU A 68 -58.34 16.09 -0.86
CA GLU A 68 -58.81 14.70 -0.81
C GLU A 68 -57.69 13.67 -0.60
N LYS A 69 -56.55 13.83 -1.29
CA LYS A 69 -55.46 12.83 -1.28
C LYS A 69 -54.24 13.27 -0.46
N GLY A 70 -54.22 14.49 0.07
CA GLY A 70 -53.07 15.04 0.76
C GLY A 70 -51.92 15.37 -0.20
N VAL A 71 -50.68 15.22 0.28
CA VAL A 71 -49.46 15.48 -0.52
C VAL A 71 -49.09 14.22 -1.31
N THR A 72 -49.10 14.34 -2.63
CA THR A 72 -48.64 13.32 -3.58
C THR A 72 -47.28 13.72 -4.16
N LYS A 73 -46.24 12.95 -3.86
CA LYS A 73 -44.86 13.24 -4.32
C LYS A 73 -44.71 12.97 -5.81
N LEU A 74 -43.95 13.84 -6.50
CA LEU A 74 -43.62 13.72 -7.92
C LEU A 74 -42.18 13.24 -8.16
N VAL A 75 -41.30 13.42 -7.17
CA VAL A 75 -39.86 13.17 -7.28
C VAL A 75 -39.36 12.18 -6.23
N PRO A 76 -38.18 11.55 -6.43
CA PRO A 76 -37.55 10.70 -5.42
C PRO A 76 -37.26 11.41 -4.10
N ASP A 77 -37.23 10.64 -3.01
CA ASP A 77 -37.02 11.16 -1.65
C ASP A 77 -35.59 11.66 -1.40
N PHE A 78 -34.60 11.06 -2.07
CA PHE A 78 -33.19 11.43 -1.89
C PHE A 78 -32.85 12.72 -2.63
N LEU A 79 -32.27 13.69 -1.90
CA LEU A 79 -31.90 15.02 -2.41
C LEU A 79 -30.99 14.94 -3.64
N TYR A 80 -29.99 14.08 -3.57
CA TYR A 80 -28.95 13.97 -4.59
C TYR A 80 -29.44 13.24 -5.86
N GLU A 81 -30.39 12.31 -5.73
CA GLU A 81 -31.01 11.64 -6.88
C GLU A 81 -31.84 12.61 -7.71
N ARG A 82 -32.56 13.53 -7.05
CA ARG A 82 -33.38 14.53 -7.75
C ARG A 82 -32.58 15.74 -8.24
N ARG A 83 -31.42 16.05 -7.64
CA ARG A 83 -30.54 17.18 -8.02
C ARG A 83 -29.23 16.74 -8.67
N TYR A 84 -29.25 15.68 -9.48
CA TYR A 84 -28.02 15.12 -10.06
C TYR A 84 -27.38 16.01 -11.14
N ASN A 85 -28.16 16.83 -11.84
CA ASN A 85 -27.68 17.64 -12.97
C ASN A 85 -27.16 19.01 -12.51
N LEU A 86 -25.85 19.23 -12.66
CA LEU A 86 -25.14 20.47 -12.32
C LEU A 86 -25.12 21.51 -13.46
N GLN A 87 -25.90 21.31 -14.51
CA GLN A 87 -26.16 22.29 -15.59
C GLN A 87 -24.91 22.83 -16.30
N GLY A 88 -23.87 21.99 -16.42
CA GLY A 88 -22.62 22.37 -17.09
C GLY A 88 -21.70 23.25 -16.24
N LEU A 89 -21.87 23.24 -14.90
CA LEU A 89 -20.98 23.95 -13.97
C LEU A 89 -19.50 23.68 -14.28
N ILE A 90 -18.67 24.72 -14.27
CA ILE A 90 -17.22 24.60 -14.42
C ILE A 90 -16.60 24.57 -13.02
N MET A 91 -16.06 23.43 -12.61
CA MET A 91 -15.34 23.30 -11.35
C MET A 91 -13.84 23.55 -11.56
N LYS A 92 -13.28 24.45 -10.76
CA LYS A 92 -11.85 24.77 -10.77
C LYS A 92 -11.08 23.69 -10.03
N VAL A 93 -10.05 23.15 -10.67
CA VAL A 93 -9.29 22.01 -10.18
C VAL A 93 -7.85 22.41 -9.89
N VAL A 94 -7.34 21.99 -8.73
CA VAL A 94 -5.90 21.99 -8.42
C VAL A 94 -5.34 20.58 -8.50
N THR A 95 -4.18 20.41 -9.13
CA THR A 95 -3.49 19.12 -9.27
C THR A 95 -2.12 19.15 -8.59
N VAL A 96 -1.69 18.02 -8.05
CA VAL A 96 -0.35 17.83 -7.48
C VAL A 96 0.53 17.13 -8.51
N LYS A 97 1.67 17.74 -8.84
CA LYS A 97 2.62 17.22 -9.80
C LYS A 97 3.16 15.85 -9.36
N GLY A 98 3.15 14.89 -10.28
CA GLY A 98 3.61 13.53 -9.98
C GLY A 98 2.64 12.68 -9.16
N SER A 99 1.44 13.19 -8.86
CA SER A 99 0.34 12.38 -8.33
C SER A 99 -0.06 11.33 -9.37
N SER A 100 -0.14 10.08 -8.95
CA SER A 100 -0.56 8.94 -9.78
C SER A 100 -1.94 9.13 -10.41
N PHE A 101 -2.78 10.00 -9.82
CA PHE A 101 -4.14 10.33 -10.26
C PHE A 101 -4.19 11.31 -11.44
N THR A 102 -3.07 11.94 -11.79
CA THR A 102 -3.00 12.95 -12.87
C THR A 102 -1.88 12.61 -13.82
N ILE A 103 -2.21 11.77 -14.80
CA ILE A 103 -1.49 11.76 -16.08
C ILE A 103 -2.48 12.33 -17.09
N VAL A 104 -2.42 13.64 -17.32
CA VAL A 104 -2.99 14.22 -18.54
C VAL A 104 -1.82 14.39 -19.49
N LYS A 105 -1.55 13.36 -20.32
CA LYS A 105 -0.62 13.57 -21.44
C LYS A 105 -1.32 14.45 -22.48
N LYS A 106 -0.56 15.35 -23.11
CA LYS A 106 -0.97 16.28 -24.18
C LYS A 106 -1.68 15.63 -25.39
N ASN A 107 -1.76 14.29 -25.46
CA ASN A 107 -2.32 13.54 -26.58
C ASN A 107 -3.66 12.83 -26.27
N GLY A 108 -4.33 13.13 -25.15
CA GLY A 108 -5.69 12.63 -24.88
C GLY A 108 -5.82 11.16 -24.50
N GLU A 109 -4.75 10.37 -24.58
CA GLU A 109 -4.70 8.97 -24.14
C GLU A 109 -3.85 8.82 -22.88
N SER A 110 -4.51 8.89 -21.72
CA SER A 110 -3.99 8.34 -20.47
C SER A 110 -5.13 8.15 -19.47
N GLY A 111 -5.79 6.99 -19.56
CA GLY A 111 -6.79 6.55 -18.60
C GLY A 111 -6.12 5.84 -17.43
N ASN A 112 -5.92 6.56 -16.31
CA ASN A 112 -5.90 5.88 -15.02
C ASN A 112 -7.37 5.65 -14.61
N VAL A 113 -7.66 4.57 -13.90
CA VAL A 113 -8.99 4.24 -13.34
C VAL A 113 -9.64 5.47 -12.69
N TYR A 114 -8.86 6.32 -12.03
CA TYR A 114 -9.38 7.54 -11.39
C TYR A 114 -9.80 8.65 -12.36
N ASN A 115 -9.11 8.78 -13.50
CA ASN A 115 -9.54 9.68 -14.57
C ASN A 115 -10.86 9.20 -15.18
N ASP A 116 -11.03 7.88 -15.32
CA ASP A 116 -12.26 7.30 -15.87
C ASP A 116 -13.43 7.49 -14.89
N ILE A 117 -13.23 7.25 -13.60
CA ILE A 117 -14.23 7.55 -12.56
C ILE A 117 -14.62 9.03 -12.60
N LEU A 118 -13.65 9.93 -12.67
CA LEU A 118 -13.92 11.37 -12.74
C LEU A 118 -14.69 11.74 -14.01
N ARG A 119 -14.32 11.14 -15.16
CA ARG A 119 -15.02 11.36 -16.43
C ARG A 119 -16.46 10.91 -16.36
N GLU A 120 -16.73 9.74 -15.79
CA GLU A 120 -18.07 9.24 -15.55
C GLU A 120 -18.87 10.16 -14.60
N LEU A 121 -18.22 10.73 -13.57
CA LEU A 121 -18.86 11.73 -12.71
C LEU A 121 -19.20 13.01 -13.48
N CYS A 122 -18.29 13.52 -14.31
CA CYS A 122 -18.54 14.70 -15.15
C CYS A 122 -19.74 14.50 -16.07
N VAL A 123 -19.84 13.33 -16.72
CA VAL A 123 -20.94 12.97 -17.62
C VAL A 123 -22.24 12.77 -16.85
N THR A 124 -22.22 12.01 -15.75
CA THR A 124 -23.40 11.66 -14.97
C THR A 124 -24.01 12.89 -14.29
N LEU A 125 -23.17 13.75 -13.72
CA LEU A 125 -23.60 14.93 -12.99
C LEU A 125 -23.63 16.20 -13.84
N ASN A 126 -23.28 16.12 -15.14
CA ASN A 126 -23.25 17.24 -16.08
C ASN A 126 -22.47 18.47 -15.55
N PHE A 127 -21.18 18.29 -15.29
CA PHE A 127 -20.25 19.38 -15.00
C PHE A 127 -18.96 19.21 -15.81
N SER A 128 -18.18 20.27 -15.89
CA SER A 128 -16.87 20.30 -16.56
C SER A 128 -15.77 20.74 -15.60
N LEU A 129 -14.53 20.44 -15.95
CA LEU A 129 -13.36 20.70 -15.12
C LEU A 129 -12.42 21.66 -15.82
N GLU A 130 -11.92 22.64 -15.06
CA GLU A 130 -10.88 23.57 -15.50
C GLU A 130 -9.69 23.48 -14.53
N ILE A 131 -8.53 23.07 -15.03
CA ILE A 131 -7.31 23.02 -14.20
C ILE A 131 -6.77 24.44 -14.07
N VAL A 132 -6.87 25.01 -12.87
CA VAL A 132 -6.46 26.40 -12.58
C VAL A 132 -5.05 26.49 -11.99
N SER A 133 -4.57 25.42 -11.37
CA SER A 133 -3.27 25.41 -10.69
C SER A 133 -2.68 24.00 -10.65
N GLU A 134 -1.37 23.89 -10.89
CA GLU A 134 -0.57 22.68 -10.68
C GLU A 134 0.51 23.00 -9.65
N VAL A 135 0.52 22.27 -8.54
CA VAL A 135 1.40 22.51 -7.38
C VAL A 135 2.30 21.31 -7.11
N GLU A 136 3.42 21.53 -6.43
CA GLU A 136 4.39 20.45 -6.16
C GLU A 136 4.07 19.64 -4.90
N GLU A 137 3.31 20.21 -3.97
CA GLU A 137 3.04 19.58 -2.67
C GLU A 137 1.54 19.38 -2.44
N TYR A 138 1.18 18.31 -1.73
CA TYR A 138 -0.20 18.09 -1.27
C TYR A 138 -0.63 19.18 -0.29
N GLY A 139 0.26 19.55 0.63
CA GLY A 139 0.05 20.65 1.56
C GLY A 139 0.18 20.24 3.02
N ARG A 140 0.93 21.04 3.76
CA ARG A 140 1.10 20.93 5.21
C ARG A 140 0.81 22.27 5.88
N TRP A 141 0.62 22.22 7.19
CA TRP A 141 0.57 23.43 7.99
C TRP A 141 1.98 23.96 8.24
N ASN A 142 2.29 25.15 7.72
CA ASN A 142 3.52 25.87 8.05
C ASN A 142 3.31 26.62 9.39
N THR A 143 4.02 26.18 10.44
CA THR A 143 3.91 26.80 11.77
C THR A 143 4.52 28.20 11.85
N GLU A 144 5.50 28.51 11.00
CA GLU A 144 6.19 29.81 11.01
C GLU A 144 5.31 30.89 10.38
N GLU A 145 4.80 30.61 9.18
CA GLU A 145 3.95 31.53 8.42
C GLU A 145 2.47 31.47 8.85
N LYS A 146 2.08 30.44 9.62
CA LYS A 146 0.69 30.15 10.01
C LYS A 146 -0.24 30.03 8.80
N THR A 147 0.24 29.39 7.75
CA THR A 147 -0.47 29.20 6.47
C THR A 147 -0.38 27.74 6.04
N TRP A 148 -1.35 27.32 5.22
CA TRP A 148 -1.26 26.05 4.51
C TRP A 148 -0.39 26.21 3.27
N THR A 149 0.33 25.14 2.90
CA THR A 149 1.08 25.04 1.65
C THR A 149 0.37 24.12 0.64
N GLY A 150 0.88 24.08 -0.60
CA GLY A 150 0.45 23.10 -1.61
C GLY A 150 -1.02 23.19 -2.01
N ALA A 151 -1.59 22.05 -2.42
CA ALA A 151 -2.95 21.99 -2.92
C ALA A 151 -4.01 22.32 -1.85
N ILE A 152 -3.75 21.97 -0.58
CA ILE A 152 -4.62 22.37 0.54
C ILE A 152 -4.71 23.90 0.66
N ALA A 153 -3.62 24.63 0.39
CA ALA A 153 -3.63 26.10 0.41
C ALA A 153 -4.55 26.70 -0.66
N GLU A 154 -4.56 26.12 -1.86
CA GLU A 154 -5.42 26.56 -2.97
C GLU A 154 -6.90 26.32 -2.66
N LEU A 155 -7.23 25.17 -2.07
CA LEU A 155 -8.59 24.84 -1.64
C LEU A 155 -9.04 25.74 -0.47
N TYR A 156 -8.19 25.90 0.55
CA TYR A 156 -8.48 26.74 1.71
C TYR A 156 -8.70 28.21 1.33
N ALA A 157 -7.91 28.71 0.36
CA ALA A 157 -8.05 30.06 -0.18
C ALA A 157 -9.21 30.21 -1.19
N ARG A 158 -9.97 29.13 -1.48
CA ARG A 158 -11.04 29.09 -2.50
C ARG A 158 -10.58 29.51 -3.89
N ARG A 159 -9.31 29.23 -4.22
CA ARG A 159 -8.74 29.46 -5.57
C ARG A 159 -9.04 28.28 -6.50
N ALA A 160 -9.23 27.09 -5.93
CA ALA A 160 -9.78 25.91 -6.59
C ALA A 160 -10.98 25.38 -5.80
N ASP A 161 -11.91 24.72 -6.48
CA ASP A 161 -13.13 24.13 -5.90
C ASP A 161 -12.89 22.67 -5.46
N ILE A 162 -12.13 21.91 -6.27
CA ILE A 162 -11.77 20.52 -5.99
C ILE A 162 -10.30 20.27 -6.29
N SER A 163 -9.74 19.19 -5.74
CA SER A 163 -8.40 18.73 -6.12
C SER A 163 -8.45 17.35 -6.74
N LEU A 164 -7.77 17.19 -7.88
CA LEU A 164 -7.63 15.90 -8.56
C LEU A 164 -6.26 15.31 -8.23
N SER A 165 -6.11 14.79 -7.01
CA SER A 165 -4.87 14.15 -6.54
C SER A 165 -5.15 13.14 -5.43
N GLY A 166 -4.21 12.21 -5.21
CA GLY A 166 -4.33 11.19 -4.17
C GLY A 166 -4.03 11.74 -2.79
N PHE A 167 -5.04 12.25 -2.08
CA PHE A 167 -4.84 12.72 -0.70
C PHE A 167 -5.07 11.63 0.33
N SER A 168 -4.15 11.53 1.28
CA SER A 168 -4.44 10.87 2.54
C SER A 168 -5.29 11.79 3.43
N VAL A 169 -6.39 11.24 3.94
CA VAL A 169 -7.26 11.92 4.89
C VAL A 169 -6.54 12.00 6.24
N THR A 170 -6.30 13.21 6.73
CA THR A 170 -5.69 13.46 8.05
C THR A 170 -6.53 14.44 8.85
N ASN A 171 -6.48 14.35 10.19
CA ASN A 171 -7.26 15.22 11.06
C ASN A 171 -6.99 16.72 10.82
N ASP A 172 -5.74 17.10 10.54
CA ASP A 172 -5.41 18.50 10.29
C ASP A 172 -6.03 19.01 8.98
N ARG A 173 -6.03 18.18 7.94
CA ARG A 173 -6.61 18.53 6.63
C ARG A 173 -8.14 18.54 6.70
N LEU A 174 -8.75 17.59 7.42
CA LEU A 174 -10.21 17.53 7.65
C LEU A 174 -10.76 18.78 8.35
N ASN A 175 -9.93 19.51 9.11
CA ASN A 175 -10.36 20.75 9.76
C ASN A 175 -10.49 21.93 8.79
N VAL A 176 -9.94 21.83 7.58
CA VAL A 176 -9.88 22.96 6.62
C VAL A 176 -10.46 22.64 5.26
N VAL A 177 -10.54 21.36 4.87
CA VAL A 177 -11.16 20.90 3.63
C VAL A 177 -12.01 19.67 3.89
N ASP A 178 -13.06 19.52 3.10
CA ASP A 178 -13.90 18.32 3.09
C ASP A 178 -13.31 17.28 2.13
N PHE A 179 -13.42 16.01 2.49
CA PHE A 179 -13.02 14.88 1.66
C PHE A 179 -14.25 14.10 1.19
N THR A 180 -14.16 13.48 0.02
CA THR A 180 -15.12 12.46 -0.40
C THR A 180 -14.98 11.22 0.47
N HIS A 181 -15.90 10.27 0.32
CA HIS A 181 -15.69 8.94 0.85
C HIS A 181 -14.36 8.37 0.31
N PRO A 182 -13.52 7.72 1.15
CA PRO A 182 -12.27 7.14 0.70
C PRO A 182 -12.49 6.18 -0.48
N ILE A 183 -11.84 6.48 -1.60
CA ILE A 183 -11.91 5.64 -2.82
C ILE A 183 -10.92 4.47 -2.73
N LEU A 184 -9.83 4.66 -1.98
CA LEU A 184 -8.75 3.70 -1.82
C LEU A 184 -8.29 3.64 -0.36
N GLU A 185 -8.15 2.42 0.16
CA GLU A 185 -7.46 2.14 1.41
C GLU A 185 -6.11 1.50 1.10
N THR A 186 -5.03 2.05 1.67
CA THR A 186 -3.65 1.56 1.46
C THR A 186 -2.97 1.28 2.78
N GLU A 187 -2.15 0.23 2.80
CA GLU A 187 -1.22 -0.03 3.89
C GLU A 187 0.12 0.66 3.66
N ASN A 188 0.78 1.06 4.75
CA ASN A 188 2.07 1.72 4.69
C ASN A 188 3.18 0.68 4.72
N PHE A 189 4.05 0.70 3.71
CA PHE A 189 5.22 -0.18 3.64
C PHE A 189 6.50 0.64 3.47
N LEU A 190 7.61 0.08 3.95
CA LEU A 190 8.94 0.61 3.65
C LEU A 190 9.46 -0.06 2.38
N VAL A 191 9.99 0.75 1.48
CA VAL A 191 10.67 0.27 0.27
C VAL A 191 12.17 0.44 0.47
N ILE A 192 12.91 -0.64 0.25
CA ILE A 192 14.36 -0.61 0.18
C ILE A 192 14.84 -1.18 -1.14
N ARG A 193 16.04 -0.77 -1.56
CA ARG A 193 16.70 -1.41 -2.69
C ARG A 193 16.98 -2.86 -2.34
N GLU A 194 16.68 -3.74 -3.28
CA GLU A 194 17.01 -5.14 -3.17
C GLU A 194 18.53 -5.29 -2.95
N PRO A 195 18.97 -5.97 -1.87
CA PRO A 195 20.39 -6.10 -1.60
C PRO A 195 21.05 -6.98 -2.67
N GLU A 196 22.03 -6.42 -3.40
CA GLU A 196 22.78 -7.12 -4.46
C GLU A 196 23.65 -8.29 -3.95
N LYS A 197 23.65 -8.55 -2.64
CA LYS A 197 24.49 -9.57 -2.02
C LYS A 197 23.93 -10.97 -2.28
N PHE A 198 24.15 -11.47 -3.49
CA PHE A 198 24.24 -12.91 -3.78
C PHE A 198 25.57 -13.45 -3.22
N GLY A 199 25.73 -13.37 -1.91
CA GLY A 199 26.87 -13.96 -1.22
C GLY A 199 26.50 -15.33 -0.73
N ILE A 200 26.87 -16.39 -1.46
CA ILE A 200 26.87 -17.75 -0.90
C ILE A 200 27.88 -17.71 0.26
N LYS A 201 27.39 -17.59 1.49
CA LYS A 201 28.25 -17.69 2.67
C LYS A 201 28.87 -19.09 2.66
N TRP A 202 30.15 -19.23 3.01
CA TRP A 202 30.78 -20.55 3.13
C TRP A 202 30.05 -21.48 4.12
N SER A 203 29.35 -20.91 5.11
CA SER A 203 28.48 -21.67 6.00
C SER A 203 27.27 -22.31 5.30
N SER A 204 26.87 -21.81 4.13
CA SER A 204 25.73 -22.32 3.37
C SER A 204 25.93 -23.75 2.86
N TYR A 205 27.16 -24.19 2.60
CA TYR A 205 27.43 -25.58 2.22
C TYR A 205 27.01 -26.56 3.33
N PHE A 206 27.15 -26.17 4.61
CA PHE A 206 26.74 -26.97 5.75
C PHE A 206 25.24 -26.90 6.06
N LEU A 207 24.52 -25.90 5.54
CA LEU A 207 23.07 -25.75 5.74
C LEU A 207 22.25 -26.81 5.00
N THR A 208 22.83 -27.48 4.00
CA THR A 208 22.16 -28.54 3.22
C THR A 208 21.62 -29.66 4.12
N PHE A 209 22.36 -30.02 5.16
CA PHE A 209 21.93 -30.99 6.16
C PHE A 209 21.72 -30.30 7.50
N THR A 210 20.67 -30.71 8.22
CA THR A 210 20.44 -30.25 9.58
C THR A 210 21.56 -30.75 10.51
N ASN A 211 21.80 -30.04 11.61
CA ASN A 211 22.81 -30.45 12.60
C ASN A 211 22.62 -31.90 13.07
N THR A 212 21.37 -32.36 13.19
CA THR A 212 21.03 -33.74 13.55
C THR A 212 21.55 -34.75 12.53
N LEU A 213 21.43 -34.46 11.22
CA LEU A 213 21.91 -35.33 10.15
C LEU A 213 23.45 -35.35 10.09
N TRP A 214 24.11 -34.22 10.33
CA TRP A 214 25.57 -34.17 10.43
C TRP A 214 26.10 -35.03 11.58
N ILE A 215 25.47 -34.93 12.76
CA ILE A 215 25.81 -35.76 13.92
C ILE A 215 25.56 -37.24 13.62
N ALA A 216 24.43 -37.57 12.97
CA ALA A 216 24.13 -38.95 12.59
C ALA A 216 25.14 -39.52 11.58
N ALA A 217 25.54 -38.75 10.57
CA ALA A 217 26.55 -39.15 9.59
C ALA A 217 27.90 -39.43 10.25
N PHE A 218 28.34 -38.55 11.16
CA PHE A 218 29.56 -38.75 11.94
C PHE A 218 29.46 -39.97 12.88
N GLY A 219 28.31 -40.16 13.51
CA GLY A 219 28.01 -41.33 14.34
C GLY A 219 28.10 -42.64 13.56
N ILE A 220 27.54 -42.69 12.35
CA ILE A 220 27.61 -43.86 11.46
C ILE A 220 29.04 -44.15 11.05
N LEU A 221 29.85 -43.12 10.78
CA LEU A 221 31.26 -43.28 10.44
C LEU A 221 32.05 -43.95 11.57
N ILE A 222 31.84 -43.54 12.82
CA ILE A 222 32.45 -44.16 14.00
C ILE A 222 31.91 -45.59 14.20
N ALA A 223 30.59 -45.79 14.11
CA ALA A 223 29.96 -47.09 14.31
C ALA A 223 30.44 -48.13 13.28
N ALA A 224 30.55 -47.74 12.01
CA ALA A 224 31.10 -48.57 10.95
C ALA A 224 32.58 -48.94 11.22
N SER A 225 33.36 -48.00 11.76
CA SER A 225 34.76 -48.24 12.11
C SER A 225 34.90 -49.28 13.22
N ILE A 226 34.05 -49.19 14.25
CA ILE A 226 33.98 -50.17 15.34
C ILE A 226 33.51 -51.53 14.84
N LEU A 227 32.52 -51.57 13.94
CA LEU A 227 32.04 -52.82 13.33
C LEU A 227 33.15 -53.52 12.52
N LEU A 228 33.93 -52.78 11.74
CA LEU A 228 35.09 -53.34 11.02
C LEU A 228 36.19 -53.83 11.97
N ILE A 229 36.39 -53.17 13.10
CA ILE A 229 37.30 -53.66 14.16
C ILE A 229 36.83 -55.02 14.66
N PHE A 230 35.56 -55.16 15.04
CA PHE A 230 35.01 -56.43 15.54
C PHE A 230 35.17 -57.56 14.52
N LEU A 231 34.88 -57.29 13.24
CA LEU A 231 35.02 -58.27 12.16
C LEU A 231 36.48 -58.64 11.85
N LYS A 232 37.43 -57.71 12.04
CA LYS A 232 38.87 -57.92 11.79
C LYS A 232 39.62 -58.49 13.01
N ILE A 233 39.15 -58.25 14.24
CA ILE A 233 39.74 -58.80 15.49
C ILE A 233 39.69 -60.33 15.50
N ASN A 234 38.61 -60.92 15.00
CA ASN A 234 38.45 -62.38 14.93
C ASN A 234 39.38 -63.06 13.87
N ASN A 235 40.41 -62.38 13.40
CA ASN A 235 41.31 -62.85 12.32
C ASN A 235 42.79 -62.52 12.54
N ARG A 236 43.13 -61.49 13.33
CA ARG A 236 44.54 -61.06 13.50
C ARG A 236 44.83 -60.76 14.97
N SER A 237 45.57 -61.66 15.60
CA SER A 237 45.87 -61.62 17.04
C SER A 237 46.96 -60.62 17.46
N ASP A 238 47.68 -59.95 16.53
CA ASP A 238 48.93 -59.25 16.88
C ASP A 238 48.99 -57.74 16.57
N ARG A 239 47.89 -57.11 16.14
CA ARG A 239 47.86 -55.65 15.93
C ARG A 239 47.22 -54.94 17.11
N LYS A 240 47.89 -53.91 17.64
CA LYS A 240 47.32 -53.02 18.67
C LYS A 240 45.98 -52.45 18.17
N ILE A 241 44.94 -52.58 18.99
CA ILE A 241 43.56 -52.15 18.69
C ILE A 241 43.49 -50.69 18.22
N GLY A 242 44.30 -49.80 18.80
CA GLY A 242 44.36 -48.38 18.39
C GLY A 242 44.82 -48.16 16.94
N TYR A 243 45.79 -48.94 16.44
CA TYR A 243 46.20 -48.88 15.04
C TYR A 243 45.08 -49.37 14.11
N LEU A 244 44.37 -50.42 14.52
CA LEU A 244 43.24 -50.97 13.77
C LEU A 244 42.08 -49.97 13.68
N PHE A 245 41.81 -49.21 14.74
CA PHE A 245 40.79 -48.16 14.76
C PHE A 245 41.10 -47.06 13.75
N ILE A 246 42.30 -46.46 13.81
CA ILE A 246 42.70 -45.37 12.93
C ILE A 246 42.71 -45.84 11.47
N HIS A 247 43.24 -47.04 11.20
CA HIS A 247 43.27 -47.60 9.86
C HIS A 247 41.86 -47.83 9.28
N ASN A 248 40.94 -48.41 10.06
CA ASN A 248 39.56 -48.64 9.62
C ASN A 248 38.77 -47.32 9.50
N PHE A 249 39.02 -46.36 10.39
CA PHE A 249 38.42 -45.04 10.33
C PHE A 249 38.85 -44.31 9.05
N LEU A 250 40.14 -44.32 8.70
CA LEU A 250 40.64 -43.72 7.47
C LEU A 250 40.13 -44.45 6.22
N GLU A 251 40.00 -45.78 6.25
CA GLU A 251 39.36 -46.54 5.18
C GLU A 251 37.90 -46.09 4.96
N ILE A 252 37.11 -45.99 6.02
CA ILE A 252 35.69 -45.57 5.92
C ILE A 252 35.57 -44.10 5.56
N TRP A 253 36.42 -43.24 6.13
CA TRP A 253 36.51 -41.84 5.73
C TRP A 253 36.81 -41.71 4.23
N GLY A 254 37.73 -42.53 3.71
CA GLY A 254 38.00 -42.66 2.28
C GLY A 254 36.74 -43.00 1.49
N ILE A 255 35.95 -43.99 1.94
CA ILE A 255 34.68 -44.35 1.31
C ILE A 255 33.70 -43.16 1.31
N PHE A 256 33.56 -42.44 2.44
CA PHE A 256 32.74 -41.21 2.53
C PHE A 256 33.21 -40.11 1.57
N CYS A 257 34.52 -40.02 1.32
CA CYS A 257 35.11 -39.16 0.29
C CYS A 257 35.02 -39.75 -1.12
N GLN A 258 34.20 -40.80 -1.33
CA GLN A 258 34.03 -41.52 -2.61
C GLN A 258 35.32 -42.14 -3.16
N GLN A 259 36.29 -42.44 -2.29
CA GLN A 259 37.50 -43.15 -2.67
C GLN A 259 37.29 -44.66 -2.63
N GLY A 260 37.96 -45.37 -3.53
CA GLY A 260 37.98 -46.83 -3.54
C GLY A 260 38.81 -47.43 -2.40
N LEU A 261 38.63 -48.72 -2.14
CA LEU A 261 39.49 -49.48 -1.23
C LEU A 261 40.79 -49.86 -1.94
N ALA A 262 41.92 -49.73 -1.24
CA ALA A 262 43.22 -50.18 -1.76
C ALA A 262 43.30 -51.71 -1.86
N ASP A 263 42.81 -52.41 -0.84
CA ASP A 263 42.78 -53.88 -0.77
C ASP A 263 41.36 -54.38 -0.54
N PHE A 264 40.88 -55.28 -1.41
CA PHE A 264 39.57 -55.89 -1.24
C PHE A 264 39.63 -57.07 -0.24
N PRO A 265 38.65 -57.18 0.68
CA PRO A 265 38.64 -58.27 1.64
C PRO A 265 38.30 -59.61 0.97
N GLY A 266 39.04 -60.64 1.35
CA GLY A 266 38.78 -62.01 0.88
C GLY A 266 37.53 -62.67 1.49
N ARG A 267 37.12 -62.29 2.71
CA ARG A 267 36.00 -62.92 3.44
C ARG A 267 34.65 -62.34 3.04
N SER A 268 33.65 -63.21 2.85
CA SER A 268 32.28 -62.82 2.47
C SER A 268 31.61 -61.89 3.48
N SER A 269 31.83 -62.06 4.79
CA SER A 269 31.24 -61.19 5.83
C SER A 269 31.73 -59.75 5.76
N LEU A 270 33.04 -59.55 5.51
CA LEU A 270 33.61 -58.23 5.29
C LEU A 270 33.12 -57.62 3.97
N ARG A 271 33.01 -58.43 2.90
CA ARG A 271 32.47 -57.96 1.60
C ARG A 271 31.06 -57.41 1.76
N ILE A 272 30.17 -58.11 2.47
CA ILE A 272 28.81 -57.65 2.73
C ILE A 272 28.84 -56.32 3.50
N ALA A 273 29.65 -56.22 4.55
CA ALA A 273 29.78 -54.98 5.33
C ALA A 273 30.23 -53.78 4.49
N TYR A 274 31.28 -53.95 3.66
CA TYR A 274 31.72 -52.87 2.77
C TYR A 274 30.67 -52.53 1.72
N VAL A 275 30.00 -53.51 1.10
CA VAL A 275 28.93 -53.24 0.12
C VAL A 275 27.79 -52.44 0.75
N SER A 276 27.37 -52.77 1.98
CA SER A 276 26.37 -52.00 2.71
C SER A 276 26.82 -50.56 3.00
N ILE A 277 28.08 -50.38 3.41
CA ILE A 277 28.66 -49.04 3.65
C ILE A 277 28.73 -48.24 2.35
N PHE A 278 29.18 -48.85 1.24
CA PHE A 278 29.21 -48.21 -0.07
C PHE A 278 27.83 -47.76 -0.53
N LEU A 279 26.82 -48.62 -0.42
CA LEU A 279 25.44 -48.28 -0.80
C LEU A 279 24.92 -47.10 0.04
N PHE A 280 25.14 -47.13 1.35
CA PHE A 280 24.74 -46.05 2.24
C PHE A 280 25.40 -44.72 1.86
N VAL A 281 26.72 -44.72 1.63
CA VAL A 281 27.45 -43.50 1.26
C VAL A 281 27.03 -42.97 -0.10
N ILE A 282 26.73 -43.83 -1.08
CA ILE A 282 26.21 -43.41 -2.39
C ILE A 282 24.88 -42.67 -2.21
N VAL A 283 23.95 -43.22 -1.43
CA VAL A 283 22.65 -42.58 -1.16
C VAL A 283 22.82 -41.26 -0.41
N LEU A 284 23.65 -41.24 0.63
CA LEU A 284 23.92 -40.03 1.43
C LEU A 284 24.55 -38.93 0.57
N SER A 285 25.51 -39.28 -0.29
CA SER A 285 26.16 -38.34 -1.18
C SER A 285 25.22 -37.83 -2.26
N ALA A 286 24.36 -38.68 -2.82
CA ALA A 286 23.36 -38.25 -3.80
C ALA A 286 22.36 -37.27 -3.18
N ALA A 287 21.91 -37.53 -1.94
CA ALA A 287 21.03 -36.64 -1.19
C ALA A 287 21.70 -35.30 -0.87
N TYR A 288 22.98 -35.32 -0.45
CA TYR A 288 23.74 -34.09 -0.21
C TYR A 288 23.91 -33.28 -1.50
N SER A 289 24.32 -33.92 -2.60
CA SER A 289 24.48 -33.26 -3.89
C SER A 289 23.17 -32.64 -4.39
N GLY A 290 22.05 -33.37 -4.28
CA GLY A 290 20.73 -32.86 -4.67
C GLY A 290 20.28 -31.66 -3.81
N GLY A 291 20.45 -31.76 -2.50
CA GLY A 291 20.13 -30.66 -1.58
C GLY A 291 21.00 -29.43 -1.81
N LEU A 292 22.31 -29.64 -2.03
CA LEU A 292 23.24 -28.54 -2.28
C LEU A 292 22.93 -27.83 -3.60
N ILE A 293 22.65 -28.59 -4.67
CA ILE A 293 22.22 -28.02 -5.96
C ILE A 293 20.94 -27.21 -5.76
N SER A 294 19.93 -27.75 -5.08
CA SER A 294 18.67 -27.04 -4.81
C SER A 294 18.87 -25.75 -4.01
N PHE A 295 19.83 -25.74 -3.07
CA PHE A 295 20.13 -24.56 -2.29
C PHE A 295 20.88 -23.50 -3.11
N LEU A 296 21.83 -23.94 -3.94
CA LEU A 296 22.61 -23.05 -4.81
C LEU A 296 21.79 -22.46 -5.96
N THR A 297 20.76 -23.17 -6.43
CA THR A 297 19.82 -22.63 -7.43
C THR A 297 18.78 -21.70 -6.82
N SER A 298 18.54 -21.78 -5.51
CA SER A 298 17.62 -20.87 -4.82
C SER A 298 18.32 -19.56 -4.47
N THR A 299 17.84 -18.47 -5.03
CA THR A 299 18.26 -17.11 -4.67
C THR A 299 17.52 -16.67 -3.40
N ILE A 300 18.16 -16.80 -2.24
CA ILE A 300 17.59 -16.30 -0.98
C ILE A 300 17.99 -14.83 -0.80
N HIS A 301 17.00 -13.93 -0.83
CA HIS A 301 17.20 -12.52 -0.52
C HIS A 301 17.22 -12.33 1.00
N ILE A 302 18.38 -11.96 1.55
CA ILE A 302 18.51 -11.66 2.97
C ILE A 302 18.21 -10.17 3.16
N LEU A 303 17.01 -9.87 3.65
CA LEU A 303 16.64 -8.50 4.03
C LEU A 303 17.45 -8.08 5.28
N PRO A 304 17.89 -6.81 5.35
CA PRO A 304 18.60 -6.28 6.52
C PRO A 304 17.72 -6.21 7.77
N PHE A 305 16.40 -6.04 7.59
CA PHE A 305 15.43 -5.93 8.68
C PHE A 305 14.05 -6.45 8.23
N HIS A 306 13.26 -6.93 9.19
CA HIS A 306 11.91 -7.46 8.95
C HIS A 306 10.80 -6.61 9.59
N SER A 307 11.15 -5.73 10.52
CA SER A 307 10.24 -4.88 11.27
C SER A 307 10.74 -3.43 11.32
N LEU A 308 9.83 -2.50 11.58
CA LEU A 308 10.14 -1.08 11.72
C LEU A 308 11.03 -0.83 12.95
N GLU A 309 10.87 -1.63 13.99
CA GLU A 309 11.71 -1.65 15.18
C GLU A 309 13.15 -2.05 14.85
N SER A 310 13.32 -3.14 14.07
CA SER A 310 14.65 -3.57 13.62
C SER A 310 15.32 -2.54 12.71
N PHE A 311 14.56 -1.86 11.84
CA PHE A 311 15.06 -0.75 11.01
C PHE A 311 15.61 0.39 11.87
N VAL A 312 14.86 0.79 12.90
CA VAL A 312 15.26 1.86 13.81
C VAL A 312 16.47 1.46 14.67
N GLN A 313 16.58 0.19 15.05
CA GLN A 313 17.72 -0.32 15.83
C GLN A 313 19.01 -0.40 15.01
N ASP A 314 18.91 -0.78 13.73
CA ASP A 314 20.05 -0.79 12.82
C ASP A 314 20.59 0.63 12.62
N GLY A 315 19.71 1.60 12.36
CA GLY A 315 20.07 3.03 12.29
C GLY A 315 21.02 3.41 11.15
N THR A 316 21.43 2.44 10.33
CA THR A 316 22.32 2.60 9.17
C THR A 316 21.62 3.30 7.99
N TYR A 317 20.31 3.12 7.88
CA TYR A 317 19.52 3.62 6.75
C TYR A 317 18.79 4.91 7.10
N HIS A 318 18.74 5.83 6.13
CA HIS A 318 17.92 7.04 6.21
C HIS A 318 16.49 6.77 5.74
N LEU A 319 15.52 7.39 6.41
CA LEU A 319 14.13 7.35 6.00
C LEU A 319 13.84 8.49 5.01
N VAL A 320 13.20 8.15 3.90
CA VAL A 320 12.77 9.13 2.89
C VAL A 320 11.26 9.05 2.75
N VAL A 321 10.61 10.21 2.77
CA VAL A 321 9.16 10.36 2.52
C VAL A 321 8.95 11.52 1.56
N VAL A 322 7.84 11.52 0.81
CA VAL A 322 7.51 12.62 -0.09
C VAL A 322 7.28 13.91 0.71
N ARG A 323 7.82 15.03 0.23
CA ARG A 323 7.70 16.34 0.87
C ARG A 323 6.24 16.81 0.89
N GLY A 324 5.81 17.37 2.02
CA GLY A 324 4.41 17.82 2.20
C GLY A 324 3.37 16.69 2.17
N SER A 325 3.80 15.42 2.27
CA SER A 325 2.90 14.27 2.37
C SER A 325 2.37 14.07 3.79
N ALA A 326 1.28 13.30 3.91
CA ALA A 326 0.73 12.94 5.22
C ALA A 326 1.70 12.08 6.06
N TYR A 327 2.63 11.36 5.42
CA TYR A 327 3.65 10.57 6.13
C TYR A 327 4.61 11.45 6.92
N TYR A 328 5.05 12.56 6.31
CA TYR A 328 5.90 13.52 6.99
C TYR A 328 5.20 14.07 8.25
N ASP A 329 3.97 14.56 8.09
CA ASP A 329 3.20 15.15 9.20
C ASP A 329 2.94 14.13 10.32
N ARG A 330 2.67 12.87 9.95
CA ARG A 330 2.45 11.78 10.91
C ARG A 330 3.67 11.56 11.81
N PHE A 331 4.87 11.50 11.24
CA PHE A 331 6.09 11.31 12.03
C PHE A 331 6.49 12.57 12.79
N ALA A 332 6.35 13.75 12.18
CA ALA A 332 6.66 15.03 12.81
C ALA A 332 5.79 15.30 14.06
N LYS A 333 4.51 14.92 14.02
CA LYS A 333 3.56 15.10 15.14
C LYS A 333 3.48 13.88 16.06
N SER A 334 4.20 12.80 15.77
CA SER A 334 4.10 11.57 16.56
C SER A 334 4.60 11.75 17.99
N ARG A 335 3.80 11.29 18.96
CA ARG A 335 4.20 11.24 20.38
C ARG A 335 4.93 9.95 20.74
N ASP A 336 4.76 8.93 19.90
CA ASP A 336 5.28 7.59 20.12
C ASP A 336 6.83 7.56 20.00
N PRO A 337 7.54 6.81 20.87
CA PRO A 337 9.00 6.73 20.82
C PRO A 337 9.53 6.22 19.47
N LEU A 338 8.85 5.28 18.81
CA LEU A 338 9.26 4.78 17.49
C LEU A 338 9.15 5.90 16.46
N GLY A 339 8.00 6.60 16.43
CA GLY A 339 7.77 7.73 15.53
C GLY A 339 8.82 8.83 15.67
N LYS A 340 9.20 9.17 16.90
CA LYS A 340 10.28 10.14 17.17
C LYS A 340 11.65 9.67 16.69
N LYS A 341 11.96 8.37 16.81
CA LYS A 341 13.21 7.81 16.29
C LYS A 341 13.22 7.78 14.76
N LEU A 342 12.11 7.43 14.13
CA LEU A 342 11.94 7.49 12.67
C LEU A 342 12.10 8.91 12.14
N MET A 343 11.54 9.90 12.84
CA MET A 343 11.72 11.32 12.49
C MET A 343 13.20 11.74 12.55
N LYS A 344 14.01 11.17 13.47
CA LYS A 344 15.45 11.43 13.54
C LYS A 344 16.25 10.76 12.41
N LEU A 345 15.78 9.61 11.92
CA LEU A 345 16.40 8.90 10.79
C LEU A 345 15.98 9.50 9.44
N MET A 346 14.92 10.32 9.42
CA MET A 346 14.42 10.97 8.23
C MET A 346 15.41 12.01 7.71
N LEU A 347 15.52 12.12 6.37
CA LEU A 347 16.29 13.20 5.76
C LEU A 347 15.72 14.58 6.13
N GLU A 348 16.59 15.58 6.10
CA GLU A 348 16.21 16.98 6.24
C GLU A 348 15.11 17.35 5.25
N HIS A 349 14.18 18.20 5.67
CA HIS A 349 12.97 18.50 4.90
C HIS A 349 13.26 19.01 3.48
N GLU A 350 14.31 19.80 3.29
CA GLU A 350 14.71 20.35 1.99
C GLU A 350 15.25 19.29 1.02
N LYS A 351 15.78 18.17 1.56
CA LYS A 351 16.32 17.05 0.78
C LYS A 351 15.27 15.98 0.48
N LEU A 352 14.03 16.16 0.96
CA LEU A 352 12.95 15.22 0.69
C LEU A 352 12.47 15.37 -0.76
N PRO A 353 12.19 14.24 -1.45
CA PRO A 353 11.72 14.24 -2.82
C PRO A 353 10.35 14.90 -2.95
N LEU A 354 10.11 15.56 -4.07
CA LEU A 354 8.83 16.18 -4.39
C LEU A 354 7.83 15.16 -4.95
N THR A 355 8.33 14.14 -5.66
CA THR A 355 7.50 13.14 -6.32
C THR A 355 7.82 11.74 -5.83
N GLU A 356 6.85 10.82 -5.90
CA GLU A 356 7.06 9.41 -5.58
C GLU A 356 8.14 8.77 -6.44
N GLN A 357 8.20 9.13 -7.73
CA GLN A 357 9.22 8.65 -8.65
C GLN A 357 10.63 9.09 -8.25
N GLU A 358 10.79 10.35 -7.84
CA GLU A 358 12.07 10.86 -7.34
C GLU A 358 12.45 10.16 -6.04
N GLY A 359 11.49 9.93 -5.15
CA GLY A 359 11.70 9.16 -3.93
C GLY A 359 12.18 7.74 -4.22
N TYR A 360 11.52 7.05 -5.14
CA TYR A 360 11.94 5.70 -5.57
C TYR A 360 13.36 5.69 -6.15
N ASN A 361 13.68 6.66 -7.02
CA ASN A 361 15.02 6.79 -7.61
C ASN A 361 16.10 7.17 -6.58
N SER A 362 15.72 7.76 -5.44
CA SER A 362 16.63 8.12 -4.35
C SER A 362 17.03 6.92 -3.49
N VAL A 363 16.25 5.83 -3.50
CA VAL A 363 16.54 4.60 -2.78
C VAL A 363 17.72 3.90 -3.49
N ARG A 364 18.94 4.16 -3.01
CA ARG A 364 20.19 3.64 -3.56
C ARG A 364 20.76 2.46 -2.79
#